data_AF-A0A0D8HDB3-F1
#
_entry.id   AF-A0A0D8HDB3-F1
#
_cell.length_a   1.000
_cell.length_b   1.000
_cell.length_c   1.000
_cell.angle_alpha   90.00
_cell.angle_beta   90.00
_cell.angle_gamma   90.00
#
_symmetry.space_group_name_H-M   'P 1'
#
loop_
_entity.id
_entity.type
_entity.pdbx_description
1 polymer ?
#
loop_
_entity_poly.entity_id
_entity_poly.type
_entity_poly.pdbx_seq_one_letter_code
_entity_poly.pdbx_strand_id
1 'polypeptide(L)'
;MSDHTPSVPGRPTRPASARRVATKEVTAPLHWPTITPFEAEREWPALRAWVTDLRERYDELDFHYVPACWYQHPAIVSALQALRDHERVAYDASSPLSAGTEWHRAFRDATNQLRTFSGYLRCTTTEHFPSRPVLAEDEEAWRTFVAKDVAERRRRAVAAALSSVADVERELGD
;
A
#
# COMPACT_ATOMS: atom_id res chain seq x y z
N MET A 1 63.29 -44.14 29.11
CA MET A 1 62.28 -44.03 30.16
C MET A 1 62.62 -42.78 30.97
N SER A 2 61.99 -41.63 30.83
CA SER A 2 60.69 -41.32 30.23
C SER A 2 60.66 -39.87 29.71
N ASP A 3 60.09 -39.75 28.52
CA ASP A 3 59.33 -38.68 27.88
C ASP A 3 59.48 -37.21 28.33
N HIS A 4 60.01 -36.41 27.39
CA HIS A 4 59.67 -35.01 27.23
C HIS A 4 58.25 -34.89 26.63
N THR A 5 57.36 -34.18 27.32
CA THR A 5 56.14 -33.63 26.72
C THR A 5 56.18 -32.11 26.86
N PRO A 6 56.13 -31.31 25.77
CA PRO A 6 55.94 -29.88 25.90
C PRO A 6 54.46 -29.58 26.09
N SER A 7 54.16 -28.86 27.17
CA SER A 7 52.81 -28.36 27.49
C SER A 7 52.45 -27.22 26.54
N VAL A 8 51.43 -27.41 25.70
CA VAL A 8 50.88 -26.36 24.82
C VAL A 8 49.98 -25.45 25.66
N PRO A 9 50.14 -24.11 25.62
CA PRO A 9 49.21 -23.23 26.31
C PRO A 9 47.84 -23.28 25.62
N GLY A 10 46.81 -23.65 26.39
CA GLY A 10 45.43 -23.66 25.94
C GLY A 10 44.98 -22.28 25.46
N ARG A 11 44.47 -22.22 24.23
CA ARG A 11 43.83 -21.03 23.67
C ARG A 11 42.59 -20.70 24.50
N PRO A 12 42.41 -19.45 24.99
CA PRO A 12 41.15 -19.09 25.60
C PRO A 12 40.07 -19.09 24.52
N THR A 13 39.09 -19.99 24.66
CA THR A 13 37.85 -19.94 23.87
C THR A 13 37.07 -18.71 24.29
N ARG A 14 37.20 -17.64 23.50
CA ARG A 14 36.30 -16.48 23.57
C ARG A 14 34.88 -16.99 23.28
N PRO A 15 33.90 -16.89 24.18
CA PRO A 15 32.53 -17.14 23.78
C PRO A 15 32.20 -16.10 22.70
N ALA A 16 31.87 -16.58 21.50
CA ALA A 16 31.23 -15.74 20.50
C ALA A 16 29.86 -15.38 21.08
N SER A 17 29.78 -14.25 21.78
CA SER A 17 28.52 -13.58 22.03
C SER A 17 27.97 -13.16 20.67
N ALA A 18 27.25 -14.07 20.02
CA ALA A 18 26.39 -13.74 18.90
C ALA A 18 25.37 -12.74 19.46
N ARG A 19 25.65 -11.46 19.23
CA ARG A 19 24.69 -10.38 19.44
C ARG A 19 23.52 -10.74 18.54
N ARG A 20 22.47 -11.35 19.11
CA ARG A 20 21.18 -11.48 18.44
C ARG A 20 20.78 -10.06 18.07
N VAL A 21 20.90 -9.73 16.78
CA VAL A 21 20.26 -8.55 16.23
C VAL A 21 18.79 -8.80 16.46
N ALA A 22 18.18 -8.04 17.37
CA ALA A 22 16.74 -8.05 17.51
C ALA A 22 16.21 -7.64 16.14
N THR A 23 15.61 -8.61 15.42
CA THR A 23 14.93 -8.34 14.16
C THR A 23 13.80 -7.38 14.52
N LYS A 24 13.94 -6.11 14.11
CA LYS A 24 12.85 -5.15 14.22
C LYS A 24 11.81 -5.65 13.23
N GLU A 25 10.82 -6.40 13.72
CA GLU A 25 9.75 -6.90 12.87
C GLU A 25 9.10 -5.70 12.17
N VAL A 26 9.19 -5.67 10.85
CA VAL A 26 8.47 -4.68 10.06
C VAL A 26 7.00 -5.01 10.19
N THR A 27 6.27 -4.12 10.85
CA THR A 27 4.82 -4.26 10.99
C THR A 27 4.17 -4.20 9.63
N ALA A 28 3.10 -4.99 9.45
CA ALA A 28 2.30 -5.00 8.24
C ALA A 28 1.85 -3.58 7.83
N PRO A 29 1.61 -3.33 6.53
CA PRO A 29 1.07 -2.06 6.07
C PRO A 29 -0.22 -1.68 6.81
N LEU A 30 -0.33 -0.42 7.18
CA LEU A 30 -1.46 0.12 7.92
C LEU A 30 -2.53 0.60 6.95
N HIS A 31 -3.72 0.00 7.02
CA HIS A 31 -4.86 0.48 6.25
C HIS A 31 -5.56 1.62 7.00
N TRP A 32 -5.20 2.86 6.67
CA TRP A 32 -5.64 4.07 7.38
C TRP A 32 -7.16 4.16 7.65
N PRO A 33 -8.06 3.87 6.69
CA PRO A 33 -9.50 4.00 6.92
C PRO A 33 -10.08 3.04 7.98
N THR A 34 -9.36 1.97 8.33
CA THR A 34 -9.85 0.94 9.26
C THR A 34 -9.14 0.94 10.61
N ILE A 35 -8.23 1.89 10.85
CA ILE A 35 -7.53 1.97 12.13
C ILE A 35 -8.51 2.33 13.25
N THR A 36 -8.26 1.75 14.42
CA THR A 36 -9.00 2.08 15.64
C THR A 36 -8.63 3.47 16.15
N PRO A 37 -9.47 4.10 17.00
CA PRO A 37 -9.12 5.39 17.61
C PRO A 37 -7.78 5.38 18.36
N PHE A 38 -7.50 4.29 19.09
CA PHE A 38 -6.24 4.13 19.81
C PHE A 38 -5.03 4.04 18.87
N GLU A 39 -5.16 3.35 17.74
CA GLU A 39 -4.11 3.35 16.72
C GLU A 39 -3.94 4.74 16.10
N ALA A 40 -5.04 5.43 15.81
CA ALA A 40 -5.01 6.78 15.24
C ALA A 40 -4.24 7.77 16.13
N GLU A 41 -4.42 7.72 17.46
CA GLU A 41 -3.69 8.56 18.42
C GLU A 41 -2.16 8.42 18.28
N ARG A 42 -1.69 7.20 18.00
CA ARG A 42 -0.27 6.90 17.79
C ARG A 42 0.19 7.24 16.37
N GLU A 43 -0.62 6.89 15.36
CA GLU A 43 -0.20 6.98 13.96
C GLU A 43 -0.26 8.40 13.40
N TRP A 44 -1.14 9.28 13.90
CA TRP A 44 -1.20 10.67 13.46
C TRP A 44 0.12 11.43 13.67
N PRO A 45 0.71 11.48 14.89
CA PRO A 45 2.01 12.12 15.10
C PRO A 45 3.13 11.48 14.28
N ALA A 46 3.12 10.15 14.16
CA ALA A 46 4.16 9.42 13.44
C ALA A 46 4.12 9.67 11.93
N LEU A 47 2.91 9.72 11.34
CA LEU A 47 2.72 10.10 9.95
C LEU A 47 3.11 11.56 9.73
N ARG A 48 2.70 12.48 10.61
CA ARG A 48 3.04 13.90 10.49
C ARG A 48 4.56 14.13 10.50
N ALA A 49 5.27 13.51 11.44
CA ALA A 49 6.72 13.62 11.51
C ALA A 49 7.38 13.11 10.22
N TRP A 50 6.96 11.95 9.74
CA TRP A 50 7.46 11.39 8.48
C TRP A 50 7.17 12.28 7.27
N VAL A 51 5.99 12.89 7.18
CA VAL A 51 5.66 13.84 6.10
C VAL A 51 6.54 15.09 6.17
N THR A 52 6.84 15.60 7.36
CA THR A 52 7.81 16.70 7.54
C THR A 52 9.18 16.30 7.01
N ASP A 53 9.71 15.16 7.46
CA ASP A 53 11.02 14.66 7.02
C ASP A 53 11.05 14.41 5.51
N LEU A 54 9.94 13.93 4.92
CA LEU A 54 9.83 13.73 3.48
C LEU A 54 9.95 15.06 2.72
N ARG A 55 9.27 16.12 3.17
CA ARG A 55 9.32 17.45 2.53
C ARG A 55 10.67 18.14 2.74
N GLU A 56 11.36 17.85 3.83
CA GLU A 56 12.73 18.33 4.05
C GLU A 56 13.75 17.60 3.15
N ARG A 57 13.54 16.30 2.88
CA ARG A 57 14.40 15.51 1.98
C ARG A 57 14.16 15.80 0.50
N TYR A 58 12.93 16.16 0.13
CA TYR A 58 12.51 16.47 -1.24
C TYR A 58 11.83 17.85 -1.22
N ASP A 59 12.65 18.90 -1.25
CA ASP A 59 12.20 20.28 -1.09
C ASP A 59 11.29 20.75 -2.24
N GLU A 60 11.26 20.03 -3.36
CA GLU A 60 10.32 20.26 -4.46
C GLU A 60 8.89 19.81 -4.15
N LEU A 61 8.64 19.11 -3.03
CA LEU A 61 7.29 18.76 -2.54
C LEU A 61 6.59 19.96 -1.90
N ASP A 62 6.23 20.90 -2.76
CA ASP A 62 5.46 22.08 -2.39
C ASP A 62 3.97 21.79 -2.13
N PHE A 63 3.18 22.86 -1.99
CA PHE A 63 1.74 22.80 -1.69
C PHE A 63 0.91 22.16 -2.81
N HIS A 64 1.42 22.04 -4.04
CA HIS A 64 0.74 21.36 -5.13
C HIS A 64 0.74 19.84 -4.96
N TYR A 65 1.66 19.29 -4.16
CA TYR A 65 1.74 17.87 -3.85
C TYR A 65 1.16 17.58 -2.46
N VAL A 66 1.62 18.33 -1.46
CA VAL A 66 1.22 18.15 -0.06
C VAL A 66 0.75 19.49 0.52
N PRO A 67 -0.56 19.80 0.45
CA PRO A 67 -1.09 21.07 0.93
C PRO A 67 -0.96 21.19 2.46
N ALA A 68 -0.98 22.41 3.00
CA ALA A 68 -0.86 22.62 4.45
C ALA A 68 -1.94 21.89 5.27
N CYS A 69 -3.14 21.73 4.69
CA CYS A 69 -4.28 21.01 5.25
C CYS A 69 -4.36 19.52 4.83
N TRP A 70 -3.25 18.91 4.37
CA TRP A 70 -3.22 17.52 3.87
C TRP A 70 -3.89 16.51 4.82
N TYR A 71 -3.75 16.70 6.13
CA TYR A 71 -4.31 15.83 7.18
C TYR A 71 -5.84 15.85 7.25
N GLN A 72 -6.49 16.80 6.57
CA GLN A 72 -7.95 16.89 6.46
C GLN A 72 -8.49 16.22 5.19
N HIS A 73 -7.64 15.64 4.36
CA HIS A 73 -8.00 15.04 3.08
C HIS A 73 -7.71 13.52 3.08
N PRO A 74 -8.72 12.65 3.26
CA PRO A 74 -8.52 11.21 3.45
C PRO A 74 -7.73 10.52 2.32
N ALA A 75 -7.92 10.95 1.07
CA ALA A 75 -7.20 10.41 -0.08
C ALA A 75 -5.69 10.73 -0.02
N ILE A 76 -5.34 11.93 0.41
CA ILE A 76 -3.94 12.36 0.59
C ILE A 76 -3.32 11.61 1.77
N VAL A 77 -4.03 11.53 2.90
CA VAL A 77 -3.57 10.79 4.10
C VAL A 77 -3.30 9.32 3.77
N SER A 78 -4.21 8.67 3.04
CA SER A 78 -4.06 7.26 2.64
C SER A 78 -2.85 7.05 1.72
N ALA A 79 -2.65 7.93 0.74
CA ALA A 79 -1.50 7.86 -0.15
C ALA A 79 -0.16 8.06 0.59
N LEU A 80 -0.09 9.04 1.49
CA LEU A 80 1.10 9.30 2.31
C LEU A 80 1.40 8.13 3.26
N GLN A 81 0.37 7.56 3.89
CA GLN A 81 0.55 6.39 4.76
C GLN A 81 1.09 5.18 3.98
N ALA A 82 0.55 4.88 2.80
CA ALA A 82 1.02 3.78 1.97
C ALA A 82 2.49 3.96 1.57
N LEU A 83 2.88 5.20 1.22
CA LEU A 83 4.26 5.53 0.88
C LEU A 83 5.22 5.40 2.08
N ARG A 84 4.77 5.82 3.28
CA ARG A 84 5.50 5.63 4.55
C ARG A 84 5.73 4.15 4.86
N ASP A 85 4.70 3.32 4.69
CA ASP A 85 4.82 1.88 4.92
C ASP A 85 5.75 1.22 3.89
N HIS A 86 5.68 1.63 2.61
CA HIS A 86 6.62 1.16 1.61
C HIS A 86 8.06 1.57 1.94
N GLU A 87 8.30 2.78 2.45
CA GLU A 87 9.65 3.20 2.85
C GLU A 87 10.19 2.30 3.96
N ARG A 88 9.36 2.03 4.99
CA ARG A 88 9.73 1.16 6.11
C ARG A 88 10.10 -0.25 5.63
N VAL A 89 9.32 -0.82 4.71
CA VAL A 89 9.61 -2.13 4.13
C VAL A 89 10.87 -2.08 3.27
N ALA A 90 11.01 -1.07 2.40
CA ALA A 90 12.09 -0.98 1.44
C ALA A 90 13.48 -0.89 2.09
N TYR A 91 13.57 -0.25 3.25
CA TYR A 91 14.81 -0.09 4.00
C TYR A 91 14.95 -1.03 5.20
N ASP A 92 14.15 -2.09 5.27
CA ASP A 92 14.36 -3.15 6.25
C ASP A 92 15.62 -3.98 5.93
N ALA A 93 16.25 -4.52 6.97
CA ALA A 93 17.47 -5.31 6.84
C ALA A 93 17.28 -6.61 6.02
N SER A 94 16.05 -7.12 5.94
CA SER A 94 15.71 -8.30 5.15
C SER A 94 15.37 -8.00 3.68
N SER A 95 15.25 -6.72 3.31
CA SER A 95 14.83 -6.33 1.97
C SER A 95 15.93 -6.51 0.92
N PRO A 96 15.56 -6.84 -0.33
CA PRO A 96 16.53 -6.94 -1.41
C PRO A 96 17.15 -5.57 -1.70
N LEU A 97 18.38 -5.55 -2.22
CA LEU A 97 19.09 -4.30 -2.54
C LEU A 97 18.34 -3.40 -3.55
N SER A 98 17.45 -3.98 -4.36
CA SER A 98 16.61 -3.24 -5.30
C SER A 98 15.48 -2.45 -4.62
N ALA A 99 15.12 -2.78 -3.38
CA ALA A 99 13.93 -2.24 -2.73
C ALA A 99 13.94 -0.72 -2.57
N GLY A 100 15.11 -0.11 -2.34
CA GLY A 100 15.25 1.35 -2.33
C GLY A 100 14.90 1.99 -3.68
N THR A 101 15.33 1.40 -4.79
CA THR A 101 14.97 1.88 -6.14
C THR A 101 13.48 1.67 -6.43
N GLU A 102 12.91 0.55 -5.98
CA GLU A 102 11.47 0.30 -6.09
C GLU A 102 10.65 1.33 -5.29
N TRP A 103 11.11 1.69 -4.09
CA TRP A 103 10.48 2.76 -3.31
C TRP A 103 10.50 4.11 -4.04
N HIS A 104 11.61 4.47 -4.70
CA HIS A 104 11.65 5.71 -5.49
C HIS A 104 10.73 5.68 -6.71
N ARG A 105 10.49 4.50 -7.30
CA ARG A 105 9.49 4.34 -8.36
C ARG A 105 8.09 4.59 -7.80
N ALA A 106 7.75 3.95 -6.68
CA ALA A 106 6.49 4.16 -5.99
C ALA A 106 6.32 5.62 -5.53
N PHE A 107 7.38 6.27 -5.08
CA PHE A 107 7.39 7.69 -4.72
C PHE A 107 6.97 8.58 -5.88
N ARG A 108 7.56 8.40 -7.07
CA ARG A 108 7.19 9.16 -8.28
C ARG A 108 5.74 8.93 -8.68
N ASP A 109 5.25 7.71 -8.57
CA ASP A 109 3.86 7.40 -8.92
C ASP A 109 2.90 8.02 -7.89
N ALA A 110 3.26 7.97 -6.61
CA ALA A 110 2.51 8.59 -5.52
C ALA A 110 2.51 10.13 -5.64
N THR A 111 3.61 10.78 -6.03
CA THR A 111 3.63 12.24 -6.20
C THR A 111 2.72 12.71 -7.34
N ASN A 112 2.64 11.95 -8.44
CA ASN A 112 1.66 12.22 -9.49
C ASN A 112 0.22 12.11 -8.96
N GLN A 113 -0.07 11.06 -8.18
CA GLN A 113 -1.38 10.86 -7.56
C GLN A 113 -1.73 11.99 -6.57
N LEU A 114 -0.77 12.38 -5.72
CA LEU A 114 -0.90 13.48 -4.76
C LEU A 114 -1.17 14.81 -5.46
N ARG A 115 -0.48 15.09 -6.57
CA ARG A 115 -0.70 16.29 -7.37
C ARG A 115 -2.12 16.32 -7.95
N THR A 116 -2.60 15.19 -8.46
CA THR A 116 -3.97 15.07 -8.96
C THR A 116 -4.99 15.32 -7.84
N PHE A 117 -4.83 14.69 -6.66
CA PHE A 117 -5.73 14.90 -5.54
C PHE A 117 -5.74 16.35 -5.05
N SER A 118 -4.56 16.92 -4.86
CA SER A 118 -4.40 18.31 -4.44
C SER A 118 -5.00 19.29 -5.45
N GLY A 119 -4.87 19.01 -6.75
CA GLY A 119 -5.46 19.83 -7.82
C GLY A 119 -6.99 19.86 -7.83
N TYR A 120 -7.66 18.87 -7.24
CA TYR A 120 -9.12 18.87 -7.06
C TYR A 120 -9.58 19.61 -5.80
N LEU A 121 -8.65 19.93 -4.90
CA LEU A 121 -8.97 20.69 -3.70
C LEU A 121 -9.20 22.15 -4.07
N ARG A 122 -10.15 22.78 -3.35
CA ARG A 122 -10.33 24.24 -3.39
C ARG A 122 -9.63 24.95 -2.24
N CYS A 123 -8.85 24.20 -1.45
CA CYS A 123 -8.11 24.70 -0.32
C CYS A 123 -7.13 25.78 -0.75
N THR A 124 -7.09 26.88 -0.01
CA THR A 124 -6.04 27.90 -0.14
C THR A 124 -5.02 27.71 0.98
N THR A 125 -3.98 28.53 1.00
CA THR A 125 -3.00 28.54 2.10
C THR A 125 -3.65 28.79 3.47
N THR A 126 -4.77 29.53 3.50
CA THR A 126 -5.41 29.97 4.74
C THR A 126 -6.80 29.38 4.98
N GLU A 127 -7.42 28.78 3.97
CA GLU A 127 -8.79 28.29 4.04
C GLU A 127 -8.88 26.83 3.59
N HIS A 128 -9.49 25.99 4.43
CA HIS A 128 -9.76 24.60 4.12
C HIS A 128 -11.17 24.43 3.56
N PHE A 129 -11.28 23.67 2.47
CA PHE A 129 -12.56 23.24 1.92
C PHE A 129 -12.65 21.72 2.04
N PRO A 130 -13.66 21.19 2.75
CA PRO A 130 -13.81 19.76 2.92
C PRO A 130 -13.98 19.08 1.56
N SER A 131 -13.42 17.87 1.45
CA SER A 131 -13.62 17.04 0.27
C SER A 131 -15.12 16.87 0.01
N ARG A 132 -15.53 17.02 -1.26
CA ARG A 132 -16.93 16.87 -1.65
C ARG A 132 -17.42 15.48 -1.20
N PRO A 133 -18.58 15.38 -0.52
CA PRO A 133 -19.14 14.09 -0.19
C PRO A 133 -19.37 13.29 -1.47
N VAL A 134 -19.03 12.00 -1.45
CA VAL A 134 -19.45 11.08 -2.50
C VAL A 134 -20.97 11.10 -2.51
N LEU A 135 -21.57 11.42 -3.67
CA LEU A 135 -23.01 11.30 -3.82
C LEU A 135 -23.35 9.82 -3.68
N ALA A 136 -24.25 9.47 -2.76
CA ALA A 136 -24.69 8.11 -2.59
C ALA A 136 -25.27 7.61 -3.91
N GLU A 137 -24.84 6.43 -4.34
CA GLU A 137 -25.46 5.74 -5.47
C GLU A 137 -26.88 5.35 -5.09
N ASP A 138 -27.79 5.39 -6.07
CA ASP A 138 -29.14 4.86 -5.89
C ASP A 138 -29.06 3.33 -5.86
N GLU A 139 -29.09 2.75 -4.66
CA GLU A 139 -29.01 1.31 -4.40
C GLU A 139 -30.08 0.53 -5.16
N GLU A 140 -31.29 1.09 -5.31
CA GLU A 140 -32.37 0.40 -6.00
C GLU A 140 -32.17 0.44 -7.52
N ALA A 141 -31.72 1.58 -8.05
CA ALA A 141 -31.31 1.67 -9.45
C ALA A 141 -30.15 0.72 -9.77
N TRP A 142 -29.17 0.62 -8.87
CA TRP A 142 -28.05 -0.32 -8.98
C TRP A 142 -28.55 -1.77 -9.01
N ARG A 143 -29.36 -2.18 -8.03
CA ARG A 143 -29.94 -3.53 -7.96
C ARG A 143 -30.74 -3.87 -9.21
N THR A 144 -31.56 -2.93 -9.68
CA THR A 144 -32.36 -3.09 -10.90
C THR A 144 -31.47 -3.29 -12.12
N PHE A 145 -30.43 -2.47 -12.27
CA PHE A 145 -29.46 -2.61 -13.35
C PHE A 145 -28.78 -3.98 -13.33
N VAL A 146 -28.27 -4.41 -12.17
CA VAL A 146 -27.59 -5.71 -12.01
C VAL A 146 -28.53 -6.87 -12.32
N ALA A 147 -29.76 -6.86 -11.79
CA ALA A 147 -30.74 -7.91 -12.05
C ALA A 147 -31.04 -8.04 -13.55
N LYS A 148 -31.20 -6.91 -14.24
CA LYS A 148 -31.45 -6.88 -15.70
C LYS A 148 -30.26 -7.41 -16.50
N ASP A 149 -29.04 -6.98 -16.17
CA ASP A 149 -27.82 -7.44 -16.84
C ASP A 149 -27.63 -8.96 -16.67
N VAL A 150 -27.79 -9.47 -15.44
CA VAL A 150 -27.68 -10.90 -15.15
C VAL A 150 -28.73 -11.70 -15.93
N ALA A 151 -29.99 -11.24 -15.97
CA ALA A 151 -31.04 -11.92 -16.73
C ALA A 151 -30.73 -11.96 -18.24
N GLU A 152 -30.18 -10.89 -18.79
CA GLU A 152 -29.80 -10.81 -20.21
C GLU A 152 -28.63 -11.74 -20.54
N ARG A 153 -27.61 -11.80 -19.68
CA ARG A 153 -26.49 -12.75 -19.84
C ARG A 153 -26.97 -14.20 -19.78
N ARG A 154 -27.91 -14.52 -18.87
CA ARG A 154 -28.53 -15.85 -18.79
C ARG A 154 -29.27 -16.21 -20.07
N ARG A 155 -30.08 -15.30 -20.61
CA ARG A 155 -30.78 -15.52 -21.90
C ARG A 155 -29.80 -15.79 -23.05
N ARG A 156 -28.74 -14.98 -23.16
CA ARG A 156 -27.69 -15.19 -24.17
C ARG A 156 -26.97 -16.52 -24.03
N ALA A 157 -26.65 -16.94 -22.80
CA ALA A 157 -26.01 -18.23 -22.55
C ALA A 157 -26.91 -19.42 -22.95
N VAL A 158 -28.20 -19.35 -22.63
CA VAL A 158 -29.17 -20.38 -23.05
C VAL A 158 -29.29 -20.43 -24.57
N ALA A 159 -29.44 -19.28 -25.23
CA ALA A 159 -29.52 -19.21 -26.69
C ALA A 159 -28.27 -19.79 -27.37
N ALA A 160 -27.07 -19.48 -26.86
CA ALA A 160 -25.82 -20.02 -27.37
C ALA A 160 -25.71 -21.54 -27.16
N ALA A 161 -26.11 -22.05 -25.98
CA ALA A 161 -26.12 -23.49 -25.71
C ALA A 161 -27.08 -24.22 -26.65
N LEU A 162 -28.28 -23.67 -26.87
CA LEU A 162 -29.26 -24.24 -27.81
C LEU A 162 -28.73 -24.23 -29.25
N SER A 163 -28.05 -23.17 -29.68
CA SER A 163 -27.40 -23.12 -31.00
C SER A 163 -26.32 -24.18 -31.12
N SER A 164 -25.45 -24.31 -30.11
CA SER A 164 -24.38 -25.30 -30.10
C SER A 164 -24.90 -26.74 -30.14
N VAL A 165 -26.01 -27.04 -29.44
CA VAL A 165 -26.65 -28.35 -29.52
C VAL A 165 -27.19 -28.60 -30.92
N ALA A 166 -27.87 -27.62 -31.52
CA ALA A 166 -28.39 -27.74 -32.88
C ALA A 166 -27.29 -27.92 -33.93
N ASP A 167 -26.11 -27.33 -33.73
CA ASP A 167 -24.95 -27.50 -34.60
C ASP A 167 -24.36 -28.91 -34.48
N VAL A 168 -24.23 -29.45 -33.26
CA VAL A 168 -23.79 -30.85 -33.03
C VAL A 168 -24.76 -31.86 -33.64
N GLU A 169 -26.08 -31.65 -33.49
CA GLU A 169 -27.08 -32.53 -34.09
C GLU A 169 -27.02 -32.55 -35.62
N ARG A 170 -26.67 -31.42 -36.24
CA ARG A 170 -26.47 -31.31 -37.69
C ARG A 170 -25.22 -32.08 -38.16
N GLU A 171 -24.13 -32.00 -37.41
CA GLU A 171 -22.87 -32.70 -37.73
C GLU A 171 -22.95 -34.23 -37.58
N LEU A 172 -23.83 -34.74 -36.72
CA LEU A 172 -24.03 -36.19 -36.51
C LEU A 172 -25.04 -36.83 -37.48
N GLY A 173 -25.82 -36.01 -38.20
CA GLY A 173 -26.88 -36.45 -39.12
C GLY A 173 -26.49 -36.52 -40.60
N ASP A 174 -25.33 -35.95 -40.97
CA ASP A 174 -24.67 -36.07 -42.29
C ASP A 174 -23.63 -37.20 -42.30
#